data_AF-A0A0C9TS28-F1
#
_entry.id   AF-A0A0C9TS28-F1
#
_cell.length_a   1.000
_cell.length_b   1.000
_cell.length_c   1.000
_cell.angle_alpha   90.00
_cell.angle_beta   90.00
_cell.angle_gamma   90.00
#
_symmetry.space_group_name_H-M   'P 1'
#
loop_
_entity.id
_entity.type
_entity.pdbx_description
1 polymer ?
#
loop_
_entity_poly.entity_id
_entity_poly.type
_entity_poly.pdbx_seq_one_letter_code
_entity_poly.pdbx_strand_id
1 'polypeptide(L)'
;KTVSELDSKIVQLKSQLDALEKARDIADKKLKSARSLLSPICRLPEEILSRILCFASSSESYDTLHHSFLFHSAVQTISPLPPALVLSRVCKLWRRVALNTPGLF
;
A
#
# COMPACT_ATOMS: atom_id res chain seq x y z
N LYS A 1 -25.37 33.03 -31.62
CA LYS A 1 -24.51 33.16 -30.44
C LYS A 1 -23.95 34.56 -30.42
N THR A 2 -24.24 35.33 -29.39
CA THR A 2 -23.68 36.67 -29.23
C THR A 2 -22.25 36.58 -28.69
N VAL A 3 -21.41 37.56 -28.96
CA VAL A 3 -20.02 37.61 -28.45
C VAL A 3 -20.00 37.49 -26.92
N SER A 4 -20.95 38.15 -26.25
CA SER A 4 -21.14 38.11 -24.79
C SER A 4 -21.39 36.70 -24.22
N GLU A 5 -22.15 35.86 -24.93
CA GLU A 5 -22.38 34.46 -24.52
C GLU A 5 -21.09 33.63 -24.60
N LEU A 6 -20.27 33.88 -25.62
CA LEU A 6 -18.98 33.19 -25.78
C LEU A 6 -18.00 33.62 -24.70
N ASP A 7 -17.92 34.91 -24.41
CA ASP A 7 -17.06 35.44 -23.34
C ASP A 7 -17.45 34.89 -21.97
N SER A 8 -18.75 34.85 -21.67
CA SER A 8 -19.27 34.25 -20.44
C SER A 8 -18.86 32.78 -20.31
N LYS A 9 -18.92 32.02 -21.41
CA LYS A 9 -18.54 30.61 -21.44
C LYS A 9 -17.02 30.42 -21.31
N ILE A 10 -16.22 31.32 -21.88
CA ILE A 10 -14.76 31.32 -21.70
C ILE A 10 -14.41 31.56 -20.23
N VAL A 11 -15.03 32.54 -19.59
CA VAL A 11 -14.80 32.84 -18.16
C VAL A 11 -15.17 31.63 -17.30
N GLN A 12 -16.31 31.00 -17.56
CA GLN A 12 -16.74 29.79 -16.84
C GLN A 12 -15.76 28.63 -17.03
N LEU A 13 -15.33 28.35 -18.26
CA LEU A 13 -14.40 27.24 -18.50
C LEU A 13 -13.03 27.49 -17.87
N LYS A 14 -12.54 28.73 -17.89
CA LYS A 14 -11.30 29.09 -17.21
C LYS A 14 -11.37 28.88 -15.70
N SER A 15 -12.49 29.23 -15.06
CA SER A 15 -12.65 29.02 -13.62
C SER A 15 -12.73 27.53 -13.26
N GLN A 16 -13.39 26.72 -14.10
CA GLN A 16 -13.43 25.27 -13.94
C GLN A 16 -12.04 24.63 -14.11
N LEU A 17 -11.26 25.10 -15.09
CA LEU A 17 -9.89 24.62 -15.30
C LEU A 17 -9.00 24.93 -14.08
N ASP A 18 -9.02 26.17 -13.60
CA ASP A 18 -8.24 26.59 -12.43
C ASP A 18 -8.62 25.79 -11.17
N ALA A 19 -9.91 25.48 -10.97
CA ALA A 19 -10.36 24.63 -9.88
C ALA A 19 -9.82 23.18 -9.99
N LEU A 20 -9.83 22.61 -11.19
CA LEU A 20 -9.30 21.26 -11.43
C LEU A 20 -7.78 21.20 -11.28
N GLU A 21 -7.04 22.20 -11.74
CA GLU A 21 -5.60 22.29 -11.58
C GLU A 21 -5.21 22.36 -10.09
N LYS A 22 -5.90 23.20 -9.32
CA LYS A 22 -5.72 23.27 -7.86
C LYS A 22 -6.00 21.93 -7.19
N ALA A 23 -7.08 21.24 -7.58
CA ALA A 23 -7.43 19.93 -7.04
C ALA A 23 -6.36 18.88 -7.35
N ARG A 24 -5.84 18.86 -8.59
CA ARG A 24 -4.73 17.99 -9.01
C ARG A 24 -3.49 18.25 -8.17
N ASP A 25 -3.09 19.50 -8.01
CA ASP A 25 -1.86 19.87 -7.30
C ASP A 25 -1.94 19.48 -5.80
N ILE A 26 -3.11 19.63 -5.19
CA ILE A 26 -3.38 19.14 -3.82
C ILE A 26 -3.25 17.62 -3.74
N ALA A 27 -3.85 16.90 -4.69
CA ALA A 27 -3.77 15.44 -4.75
C ALA A 27 -2.33 14.96 -4.93
N ASP A 28 -1.56 15.58 -5.83
CA ASP A 28 -0.16 15.26 -6.07
C ASP A 28 0.71 15.53 -4.85
N LYS A 29 0.47 16.62 -4.12
CA LYS A 29 1.16 16.91 -2.86
C LYS A 29 0.88 15.84 -1.81
N LYS A 30 -0.38 15.41 -1.65
CA LYS A 30 -0.76 14.32 -0.73
C LYS A 30 -0.09 13.01 -1.12
N LEU A 31 -0.06 12.68 -2.41
CA LEU A 31 0.54 11.46 -2.93
C LEU A 31 2.05 11.45 -2.72
N LYS A 32 2.74 12.57 -3.00
CA LYS A 32 4.18 12.73 -2.71
C LYS A 32 4.49 12.55 -1.22
N SER A 33 3.70 13.16 -0.34
CA SER A 33 3.84 12.99 1.11
C SER A 33 3.67 11.52 1.52
N ALA A 34 2.59 10.86 1.09
CA ALA A 34 2.38 9.45 1.37
C ALA A 34 3.51 8.54 0.84
N ARG A 35 4.01 8.79 -0.38
CA ARG A 35 5.16 8.06 -0.94
C ARG A 35 6.44 8.27 -0.14
N SER A 36 6.69 9.49 0.37
CA SER A 36 7.88 9.75 1.19
C SER A 36 7.88 8.95 2.49
N LEU A 37 6.71 8.73 3.11
CA LEU A 37 6.56 7.88 4.30
C LEU A 37 6.83 6.40 3.99
N LEU A 38 6.46 5.94 2.79
CA LEU A 38 6.68 4.56 2.35
C LEU A 38 8.09 4.31 1.79
N SER A 39 8.86 5.37 1.50
CA SER A 39 10.15 5.29 0.83
C SER A 39 11.21 4.44 1.56
N PRO A 40 11.29 4.35 2.90
CA PRO A 40 12.27 3.47 3.55
C PRO A 40 11.89 1.98 3.42
N ILE A 41 10.61 1.65 3.63
CA ILE A 41 10.10 0.26 3.57
C ILE A 41 10.10 -0.27 2.14
N CYS A 42 9.91 0.61 1.14
CA CYS A 42 9.97 0.26 -0.28
C CYS A 42 11.37 0.27 -0.90
N ARG A 43 12.42 0.60 -0.13
CA ARG A 43 13.83 0.58 -0.59
C ARG A 43 14.61 -0.63 -0.13
N LEU A 44 14.01 -1.52 0.66
CA LEU A 44 14.63 -2.79 1.01
C LEU A 44 14.83 -3.62 -0.25
N PRO A 45 16.07 -4.07 -0.55
CA PRO A 45 16.30 -5.05 -1.59
C PRO A 45 15.45 -6.29 -1.33
N GLU A 46 14.97 -6.94 -2.40
CA GLU A 46 14.08 -8.11 -2.30
C GLU A 46 14.73 -9.23 -1.47
N GLU A 47 16.05 -9.36 -1.52
CA GLU A 47 16.84 -10.33 -0.76
C GLU A 47 16.80 -10.06 0.74
N ILE A 48 16.90 -8.79 1.16
CA ILE A 48 16.83 -8.41 2.56
C ILE A 48 15.41 -8.59 3.08
N LEU A 49 14.41 -8.16 2.29
CA LEU A 49 13.01 -8.39 2.64
C LEU A 49 12.73 -9.90 2.78
N SER A 50 13.17 -10.74 1.85
CA SER A 50 13.02 -12.20 1.95
C SER A 50 13.62 -12.77 3.23
N ARG A 51 14.82 -12.31 3.63
CA ARG A 51 15.46 -12.74 4.89
C ARG A 51 14.65 -12.34 6.12
N ILE A 52 14.14 -11.11 6.14
CA ILE A 52 13.26 -10.61 7.22
C ILE A 52 12.00 -11.47 7.31
N LEU A 53 11.35 -11.76 6.18
CA LEU A 53 10.13 -12.57 6.15
C LEU A 53 10.39 -13.99 6.67
N CYS A 54 11.47 -14.65 6.22
CA CYS A 54 11.87 -15.95 6.74
C CYS A 54 12.12 -15.89 8.25
N PHE A 55 12.93 -14.95 8.71
CA PHE A 55 13.24 -14.78 10.14
C PHE A 55 11.97 -14.58 10.98
N ALA A 56 11.05 -13.74 10.52
CA ALA A 56 9.77 -13.49 11.21
C ALA A 56 8.87 -14.74 11.24
N SER A 57 8.98 -15.62 10.24
CA SER A 57 8.19 -16.85 10.15
C SER A 57 8.81 -18.02 10.93
N SER A 58 10.13 -18.03 11.12
CA SER A 58 10.88 -19.08 11.84
C SER A 58 11.00 -18.84 13.34
N SER A 59 10.60 -17.67 13.83
CA SER A 59 10.75 -17.30 15.24
C SER A 59 9.71 -18.00 16.12
N GLU A 60 9.95 -19.26 16.46
CA GLU A 60 9.22 -20.00 17.51
C GLU A 60 9.33 -19.34 18.91
N SER A 61 10.11 -18.26 19.08
CA SER A 61 10.43 -17.65 20.38
C SER A 61 9.59 -16.43 20.78
N TYR A 62 8.53 -16.07 20.05
CA TYR A 62 7.52 -15.08 20.48
C TYR A 62 6.18 -15.72 20.89
N ASP A 63 6.25 -16.99 21.28
CA ASP A 63 5.14 -17.90 21.51
C ASP A 63 4.42 -17.72 22.86
N THR A 64 3.96 -16.51 23.19
CA THR A 64 2.92 -16.40 24.25
C THR A 64 2.09 -15.11 24.27
N LEU A 65 2.55 -13.97 23.73
CA LEU A 65 1.82 -12.69 23.91
C LEU A 65 1.33 -12.03 22.63
N HIS A 66 1.92 -12.31 21.47
CA HIS A 66 1.56 -11.62 20.21
C HIS A 66 0.81 -12.47 19.18
N HIS A 67 0.75 -13.79 19.36
CA HIS A 67 -0.06 -14.66 18.49
C HIS A 67 -1.57 -14.36 18.61
N SER A 68 -1.99 -13.68 19.68
CA SER A 68 -3.34 -13.13 19.85
C SER A 68 -3.61 -11.93 18.92
N PHE A 69 -2.68 -10.98 18.79
CA PHE A 69 -2.98 -9.71 18.11
C PHE A 69 -3.05 -9.80 16.57
N LEU A 70 -2.39 -10.78 15.96
CA LEU A 70 -2.46 -10.97 14.49
C LEU A 70 -3.55 -11.96 14.05
N PHE A 71 -4.11 -12.75 14.97
CA PHE A 71 -5.09 -13.81 14.69
C PHE A 71 -6.45 -13.62 15.36
N HIS A 72 -6.69 -12.53 16.09
CA HIS A 72 -8.01 -12.28 16.68
C HIS A 72 -8.96 -11.56 15.72
N SER A 73 -9.36 -12.26 14.65
CA SER A 73 -10.68 -12.12 14.04
C SER A 73 -10.86 -13.19 12.97
N ALA A 74 -11.87 -14.04 13.18
CA ALA A 74 -12.43 -15.03 12.28
C ALA A 74 -11.73 -16.41 12.19
N VAL A 75 -12.29 -17.34 12.97
CA VAL A 75 -12.58 -18.73 12.59
C VAL A 75 -11.38 -19.71 12.62
N GLN A 76 -11.28 -20.43 13.75
CA GLN A 76 -10.36 -21.55 14.00
C GLN A 76 -10.81 -22.87 13.33
N THR A 77 -11.01 -22.92 12.01
CA THR A 77 -11.37 -24.19 11.35
C THR A 77 -10.63 -24.54 10.07
N ILE A 78 -9.52 -23.87 9.75
CA ILE A 78 -8.70 -24.21 8.59
C ILE A 78 -7.23 -24.28 9.06
N SER A 79 -6.50 -25.30 8.61
CA SER A 79 -5.04 -25.42 8.74
C SER A 79 -4.37 -24.04 8.66
N PRO A 80 -3.39 -23.71 9.53
CA PRO A 80 -2.77 -22.40 9.52
C PRO A 80 -2.28 -22.08 8.11
N LEU A 81 -2.74 -20.95 7.58
CA LEU A 81 -2.41 -20.52 6.23
C LEU A 81 -0.89 -20.35 6.14
N PRO A 82 -0.22 -20.83 5.07
CA PRO A 82 1.23 -20.66 4.92
C PRO A 82 1.67 -19.21 5.14
N PRO A 83 2.81 -18.96 5.82
CA PRO A 83 3.31 -17.61 6.07
C PRO A 83 3.37 -16.75 4.80
N ALA A 84 3.74 -17.34 3.66
CA ALA A 84 3.74 -16.69 2.35
C ALA A 84 2.39 -16.03 2.02
N LEU A 85 1.27 -16.71 2.26
CA LEU A 85 -0.06 -16.21 1.95
C LEU A 85 -0.52 -15.11 2.93
N VAL A 86 -0.15 -15.21 4.21
CA VAL A 86 -0.44 -14.16 5.21
C VAL A 86 0.31 -12.88 4.85
N LEU A 87 1.62 -12.99 4.61
CA LEU A 87 2.51 -11.86 4.30
C LEU A 87 2.18 -11.21 2.95
N SER A 88 1.60 -11.95 2.01
CA SER A 88 1.18 -11.45 0.69
C SER A 88 0.07 -10.40 0.71
N ARG A 89 -0.59 -10.20 1.86
CA ARG A 89 -1.71 -9.26 2.02
C ARG A 89 -1.26 -7.81 2.23
N VAL A 90 0.01 -7.58 2.59
CA VAL A 90 0.51 -6.25 3.01
C VAL A 90 0.61 -5.27 1.83
N CYS A 91 1.43 -5.58 0.82
CA CYS A 91 1.59 -4.73 -0.36
C CYS A 91 2.07 -5.54 -1.58
N LYS A 92 2.14 -4.90 -2.75
CA LYS A 92 2.58 -5.57 -3.99
C LYS A 92 4.00 -6.13 -3.91
N LEU A 93 4.92 -5.42 -3.24
CA LEU A 93 6.30 -5.86 -3.06
C LEU A 93 6.38 -7.08 -2.14
N TRP A 94 5.71 -7.02 -0.97
CA TRP A 94 5.66 -8.13 -0.03
C TRP A 94 5.01 -9.37 -0.64
N ARG A 95 3.93 -9.20 -1.42
CA ARG A 95 3.32 -10.30 -2.19
C ARG A 95 4.31 -10.96 -3.14
N ARG A 96 5.02 -10.15 -3.93
CA ARG A 96 5.99 -10.68 -4.88
C ARG A 96 7.10 -11.44 -4.16
N VAL A 97 7.71 -10.84 -3.14
CA VAL A 97 8.80 -11.47 -2.40
C VAL A 97 8.31 -12.73 -1.67
N ALA A 98 7.20 -12.64 -0.93
CA ALA A 98 6.67 -13.77 -0.17
C ALA A 98 6.34 -14.99 -1.03
N LEU A 99 5.74 -14.80 -2.22
CA LEU A 99 5.42 -15.90 -3.13
C LEU A 99 6.65 -16.48 -3.85
N ASN A 100 7.75 -15.73 -3.93
CA ASN A 100 9.00 -16.15 -4.56
C ASN A 100 10.06 -16.64 -3.55
N THR A 101 9.72 -16.72 -2.25
CA THR A 101 10.63 -17.19 -1.21
C THR A 101 10.21 -18.60 -0.75
N PRO A 102 10.92 -19.67 -1.15
CA PRO A 102 10.53 -21.04 -0.83
C PRO A 102 10.45 -21.34 0.67
N GLY A 103 11.27 -20.68 1.51
CA GLY A 103 11.28 -20.88 2.96
C GLY A 103 10.07 -20.30 3.71
N LEU A 104 9.02 -19.86 3.00
CA LEU A 104 7.76 -19.36 3.57
C LEU A 104 6.55 -20.27 3.28
N PHE A 105 6.77 -21.42 2.64
CA PHE A 105 5.78 -22.45 2.36
C PHE A 105 5.99 -23.68 3.24
#